data_AF-A0A2D4QTE9-F1
#
_entry.id   AF-A0A2D4QTE9-F1
#
_cell.length_a   1.000
_cell.length_b   1.000
_cell.length_c   1.000
_cell.angle_alpha   90.00
_cell.angle_beta   90.00
_cell.angle_gamma   90.00
#
_symmetry.space_group_name_H-M   'P 1'
#
loop_
_entity.id
_entity.type
_entity.pdbx_description
1 polymer ?
#
loop_
_entity_poly.entity_id
_entity_poly.type
_entity_poly.pdbx_seq_one_letter_code
_entity_poly.pdbx_strand_id
1 'polypeptide(L)' 'MPTQPMLKFVKLDRDMPTKRIAGERKKDFHEIYSEFAKEKAEEQSSRCSQCGVPFCQSHCPLHNNIP' A
#
# COMPACT_ATOMS: atom_id res chain seq x y z
N MET A 1 10.03 5.53 -24.93
CA MET A 1 9.57 4.30 -24.25
C MET A 1 8.34 4.64 -23.46
N PRO A 2 7.23 3.89 -23.56
CA PRO A 2 6.06 4.13 -22.72
C PRO A 2 6.48 4.03 -21.26
N THR A 3 6.12 5.02 -20.45
CA THR A 3 6.33 5.01 -19.01
C THR A 3 5.52 3.86 -18.41
N GLN A 4 6.18 2.75 -18.05
CA GLN A 4 5.51 1.66 -17.33
C GLN A 4 4.93 2.20 -16.02
N PRO A 5 3.61 2.11 -15.77
CA PRO A 5 3.00 2.64 -14.54
C PRO A 5 3.31 1.77 -13.31
N MET A 6 3.61 0.48 -13.50
CA MET A 6 3.89 -0.49 -12.43
C MET A 6 5.39 -0.83 -12.33
N LEU A 7 5.75 -1.87 -11.56
CA LEU A 7 7.12 -2.38 -11.38
C LEU A 7 8.09 -1.38 -10.70
N LYS A 8 7.58 -0.46 -9.89
CA LYS A 8 8.41 0.59 -9.26
C LYS A 8 9.12 0.16 -7.98
N PHE A 9 8.95 -1.09 -7.54
CA PHE A 9 9.49 -1.58 -6.26
C PHE A 9 11.03 -1.52 -6.13
N VAL A 10 11.76 -1.43 -7.25
CA VAL A 10 13.23 -1.25 -7.24
C VAL A 10 13.67 0.18 -6.90
N LYS A 11 12.78 1.17 -7.02
CA LYS A 11 13.08 2.59 -6.77
C LYS A 11 12.23 3.18 -5.65
N LEU A 12 11.08 2.58 -5.36
CA LEU A 12 10.13 3.04 -4.36
C LEU A 12 10.04 2.03 -3.23
N ASP A 13 10.43 2.50 -2.04
CA ASP A 13 10.27 1.76 -0.81
C ASP A 13 8.81 1.73 -0.35
N ARG A 14 8.51 0.78 0.54
CA ARG A 14 7.20 0.71 1.17
C ARG A 14 7.05 1.85 2.16
N ASP A 15 5.97 2.61 2.01
CA ASP A 15 5.57 3.61 2.97
C ASP A 15 4.11 3.42 3.41
N MET A 16 3.79 3.87 4.61
CA MET A 16 2.46 3.78 5.20
C MET A 16 1.85 5.18 5.33
N PRO A 17 0.51 5.29 5.40
CA PRO A 17 -0.12 6.57 5.70
C PRO A 17 0.34 7.13 7.04
N THR A 18 0.13 8.43 7.23
CA THR A 18 0.51 9.13 8.45
C THR A 18 -0.04 8.42 9.67
N LYS A 19 0.87 8.12 10.60
CA LYS A 19 0.55 7.48 11.87
C LYS A 19 0.55 8.51 12.99
N ARG A 20 -0.54 8.56 13.75
CA ARG A 20 -0.63 9.42 14.95
C ARG A 20 0.44 9.04 15.98
N ILE A 21 1.01 10.05 16.63
CA ILE A 21 2.06 9.84 17.64
C ILE A 21 1.49 9.16 18.88
N ALA A 22 2.35 8.39 19.58
CA ALA A 22 1.93 7.60 20.74
C ALA A 22 1.30 8.44 21.87
N GLY A 23 1.72 9.70 22.05
CA GLY A 23 1.18 10.58 23.08
C GLY A 23 -0.26 11.03 22.83
N GLU A 24 -0.65 11.19 21.56
CA GLU A 24 -2.01 11.58 21.18
C GLU A 24 -2.96 10.40 21.31
N ARG A 25 -2.62 9.25 20.70
CA ARG A 25 -3.49 8.05 20.68
C ARG A 25 -3.63 7.34 22.03
N LYS A 26 -3.01 7.84 23.10
CA LYS A 26 -3.24 7.41 24.48
C LYS A 26 -4.43 8.13 25.14
N LYS A 27 -4.90 9.22 24.55
CA LYS A 27 -5.90 10.13 25.14
C LYS A 27 -7.29 9.97 24.54
N ASP A 28 -7.43 9.16 23.49
CA ASP A 28 -8.69 8.92 22.79
C ASP A 28 -8.72 7.51 22.17
N PHE A 29 -9.86 7.17 21.58
CA PHE A 29 -10.12 5.90 20.88
C PHE A 29 -10.26 6.09 19.37
N HIS A 30 -9.77 7.21 18.81
CA HIS A 30 -9.85 7.42 17.36
C HIS A 30 -8.83 6.53 16.63
N GLU A 31 -9.04 6.37 15.33
CA GLU A 31 -8.14 5.62 14.46
C GLU A 31 -6.70 6.16 14.49
N ILE A 32 -5.72 5.25 14.34
CA ILE A 32 -4.29 5.54 14.49
C ILE A 32 -3.64 5.96 13.17
N TYR A 33 -4.09 5.38 12.07
CA TYR A 33 -3.57 5.66 10.72
C TYR A 33 -4.56 6.52 9.97
N SER A 34 -4.06 7.44 9.14
CA SER A 34 -4.90 8.14 8.18
C SER A 34 -5.17 7.26 6.96
N GLU A 35 -6.13 7.67 6.14
CA GLU A 35 -6.21 7.20 4.77
C GLU A 35 -4.97 7.64 3.96
N PHE A 36 -4.68 6.94 2.85
CA PHE A 36 -3.69 7.41 1.89
C PHE A 36 -4.21 8.64 1.15
N ALA A 37 -3.35 9.64 0.98
CA ALA A 37 -3.58 10.63 -0.07
C ALA A 37 -3.53 9.95 -1.44
N LYS A 38 -4.38 10.38 -2.38
CA LYS A 38 -4.52 9.75 -3.72
C LYS A 38 -3.17 9.54 -4.41
N GLU A 39 -2.33 10.57 -4.44
CA GLU A 39 -1.00 10.50 -5.07
C GLU A 39 -0.10 9.44 -4.42
N LYS A 40 -0.16 9.31 -3.09
CA LYS A 40 0.59 8.29 -2.34
C LYS A 40 0.02 6.89 -2.53
N ALA A 41 -1.29 6.75 -2.69
CA ALA A 41 -1.91 5.47 -3.05
C ALA A 41 -1.47 5.02 -4.45
N GLU A 42 -1.44 5.92 -5.43
CA GLU A 42 -0.94 5.65 -6.78
C GLU A 42 0.55 5.26 -6.75
N GLU A 43 1.37 6.00 -6.00
CA GLU A 43 2.78 5.70 -5.81
C GLU A 43 3.01 4.32 -5.18
N GLN A 44 2.31 4.00 -4.09
CA GLN A 44 2.50 2.73 -3.38
C GLN A 44 1.92 1.52 -4.12
N SER A 45 0.80 1.68 -4.83
CA SER A 45 0.23 0.62 -5.69
C SER A 45 1.11 0.32 -6.91
N SER A 46 1.84 1.32 -7.43
CA SER A 46 2.80 1.15 -8.55
C SER A 46 3.95 0.18 -8.27
N ARG A 47 4.14 -0.21 -7.00
CA ARG A 47 5.16 -1.17 -6.58
C ARG A 47 4.78 -2.62 -6.91
N CYS A 48 3.52 -2.89 -7.25
CA CYS A 48 3.10 -4.24 -7.66
C CYS A 48 3.93 -4.71 -8.86
N SER A 49 4.42 -5.95 -8.79
CA SER A 49 5.22 -6.56 -9.85
C SER A 49 4.37 -7.10 -11.01
N GLN A 50 3.05 -7.18 -10.83
CA GLN A 50 2.15 -7.83 -11.81
C GLN A 50 2.67 -9.24 -12.18
N CYS A 51 3.07 -10.00 -11.14
CA CYS A 51 3.67 -11.32 -11.27
C CYS A 51 2.69 -12.35 -11.83
N GLY A 52 3.19 -13.32 -12.61
CA GLY A 52 2.33 -14.33 -13.26
C GLY A 52 1.65 -15.32 -12.29
N VAL A 53 2.24 -15.58 -11.13
CA VAL A 53 1.62 -16.37 -10.05
C VAL A 53 1.41 -15.46 -8.83
N PRO A 54 0.20 -14.89 -8.64
CA PRO A 54 -0.06 -13.91 -7.58
C PRO A 54 -0.25 -14.57 -6.23
N PHE A 55 0.85 -14.83 -5.52
CA PHE A 55 0.81 -15.40 -4.17
C PHE A 55 -0.01 -14.57 -3.18
N CYS A 56 -0.13 -13.25 -3.39
CA CYS A 56 -0.99 -12.38 -2.60
C CYS A 56 -2.46 -12.80 -2.68
N GLN A 57 -2.95 -13.23 -3.84
CA GLN A 57 -4.32 -13.71 -4.03
C GLN A 57 -4.48 -15.15 -3.51
N SER A 58 -3.49 -16.02 -3.75
CA SER A 58 -3.55 -17.42 -3.29
C SER A 58 -3.60 -17.55 -1.76
N HIS A 59 -2.94 -16.65 -1.02
CA HIS A 59 -2.94 -16.64 0.44
C HIS A 59 -4.02 -15.73 1.05
N CYS A 60 -4.80 -15.02 0.22
CA CYS A 60 -5.99 -14.30 0.69
C CYS A 60 -7.14 -15.31 0.84
N PRO A 61 -7.75 -15.49 2.03
CA PRO A 61 -8.84 -16.44 2.23
C PRO A 61 -10.08 -16.17 1.37
N LEU A 62 -10.27 -14.93 0.95
CA LEU A 62 -11.37 -14.51 0.07
C LEU A 62 -11.00 -14.56 -1.41
N HIS A 63 -9.74 -14.85 -1.74
CA HIS A 63 -9.22 -14.89 -3.11
C HIS A 63 -9.51 -13.61 -3.91
N ASN A 64 -9.46 -12.45 -3.24
CA ASN A 64 -9.62 -11.14 -3.87
C ASN A 64 -8.65 -10.98 -5.04
N ASN A 65 -9.12 -10.40 -6.14
CA ASN A 65 -8.27 -10.09 -7.30
C ASN A 65 -7.41 -8.87 -6.97
N ILE A 66 -6.22 -9.12 -6.38
CA ILE A 66 -5.32 -8.09 -5.87
C ILE A 66 -4.51 -7.39 -6.98
N PRO A 67 -3.91 -8.12 -7.96
CA PRO A 67 -3.25 -7.47 -9.09
C PRO A 67 -4.20 -6.67 -9.97
#